data_AF-A0A4Q9VCC4-F1
#
_entry.id   AF-A0A4Q9VCC4-F1
#
_cell.length_a   1.000
_cell.length_b   1.000
_cell.length_c   1.000
_cell.angle_alpha   90.00
_cell.angle_beta   90.00
_cell.angle_gamma   90.00
#
_symmetry.space_group_name_H-M   'P 1'
#
loop_
_entity.id
_entity.type
_entity.pdbx_description
1 polymer ?
#
loop_
_entity_poly.entity_id
_entity_poly.type
_entity_poly.pdbx_seq_one_letter_code
_entity_poly.pdbx_strand_id
1 'polypeptide(L)'
;MQNRRLWGMGTVGVVSGAVLGVVMTLFLPRLLLPGLLDVEIAAKVMNADAWNAGGALMRSASPLGWRNLVEGGNLLQGNQAEIAACRDAAARTKKDQRCTITVPAPGQ
;
A
#
# COMPACT_ATOMS: atom_id res chain seq x y z
N MET A 1 14.78 1.06 55.21
CA MET A 1 15.14 1.89 54.03
C MET A 1 15.76 1.10 52.87
N GLN A 2 16.46 -0.03 53.10
CA GLN A 2 17.22 -0.76 52.07
C GLN A 2 16.36 -1.55 51.06
N ASN A 3 15.28 -2.21 51.51
CA ASN A 3 14.39 -2.98 50.64
C ASN A 3 13.67 -2.10 49.59
N ARG A 4 13.32 -0.86 49.94
CA ARG A 4 12.61 0.06 49.05
C ARG A 4 13.49 0.58 47.90
N ARG A 5 14.81 0.66 48.09
CA ARG A 5 15.77 0.99 47.02
C ARG A 5 15.99 -0.17 46.06
N LEU A 6 16.07 -1.40 46.57
CA LEU A 6 16.21 -2.61 45.75
C LEU A 6 14.98 -2.83 44.84
N TRP A 7 13.77 -2.62 45.36
CA TRP A 7 12.54 -2.68 44.56
C TRP A 7 12.48 -1.57 43.50
N GLY A 8 12.90 -0.34 43.83
CA GLY A 8 12.94 0.78 42.88
C GLY A 8 13.92 0.58 41.72
N MET A 9 15.09 0.00 41.97
CA MET A 9 16.05 -0.30 40.89
C MET A 9 15.55 -1.42 39.96
N GLY A 10 14.85 -2.42 40.51
CA GLY A 10 14.26 -3.50 39.72
C GLY A 10 13.15 -3.01 38.78
N THR A 11 12.25 -2.15 39.27
CA THR A 11 11.14 -1.64 38.44
C THR A 11 11.63 -0.72 37.31
N VAL A 12 12.62 0.13 37.58
CA VAL A 12 13.19 1.03 36.57
C VAL A 12 13.86 0.24 35.44
N GLY A 13 14.58 -0.84 35.76
CA GLY A 13 15.21 -1.70 34.76
C GLY A 13 14.21 -2.43 33.87
N VAL A 14 13.11 -2.94 34.46
CA VAL A 14 12.05 -3.62 33.70
C VAL A 14 11.32 -2.65 32.78
N VAL A 15 10.96 -1.46 33.28
CA VAL A 15 10.27 -0.46 32.47
C VAL A 15 11.16 0.07 31.35
N SER A 16 12.44 0.36 31.63
CA SER A 16 13.36 0.85 30.59
C SER A 16 13.63 -0.22 29.54
N GLY A 17 13.81 -1.49 29.93
CA GLY A 17 13.96 -2.60 28.99
C GLY A 17 12.72 -2.81 28.12
N ALA A 18 11.53 -2.73 28.70
CA ALA A 18 10.27 -2.84 27.96
C ALA A 18 10.10 -1.68 26.97
N VAL A 19 10.36 -0.45 27.40
CA VAL A 19 10.30 0.75 26.54
C VAL A 19 11.31 0.64 25.40
N LEU A 20 12.56 0.27 25.71
CA LEU A 20 13.60 0.10 24.70
C LEU A 20 13.23 -1.01 23.70
N GLY A 21 12.66 -2.12 24.18
CA GLY A 21 12.19 -3.24 23.34
C GLY A 21 11.05 -2.83 22.40
N VAL A 22 10.08 -2.05 22.89
CA VAL A 22 9.00 -1.50 22.06
C VAL A 22 9.54 -0.50 21.04
N VAL A 23 10.45 0.38 21.44
CA VAL A 23 11.08 1.33 20.52
C VAL A 23 11.90 0.59 19.46
N MET A 24 12.67 -0.43 19.84
CA MET A 24 13.41 -1.25 18.87
C MET A 24 12.46 -1.96 17.91
N THR A 25 11.40 -2.61 18.38
CA THR A 25 10.47 -3.32 17.47
C THR A 25 9.75 -2.37 16.50
N LEU A 26 9.48 -1.13 16.88
CA LEU A 26 8.80 -0.15 16.03
C LEU A 26 9.73 0.60 15.06
N PHE A 27 10.97 0.87 15.47
CA PHE A 27 11.90 1.73 14.70
C PHE A 27 13.02 0.95 14.00
N LEU A 28 13.47 -0.17 14.58
CA LEU A 28 14.56 -0.97 14.03
C LEU A 28 14.24 -1.55 12.63
N PRO A 29 13.00 -2.00 12.33
CA PRO A 29 12.64 -2.43 10.98
C PRO A 29 12.75 -1.30 9.95
N ARG A 30 12.44 -0.06 10.34
CA ARG A 30 12.50 1.10 9.44
C ARG A 30 13.92 1.56 9.17
N LEU A 31 14.84 1.36 10.12
CA LEU A 31 16.23 1.81 10.03
C LEU A 31 17.15 0.75 9.42
N LEU A 32 16.92 -0.54 9.69
CA LEU A 32 17.80 -1.63 9.23
C LEU A 32 17.32 -2.31 7.94
N LEU A 33 16.07 -2.12 7.51
CA LEU A 33 15.54 -2.70 6.26
C LEU A 33 15.15 -1.63 5.21
N PRO A 34 15.95 -0.58 4.94
CA PRO A 34 15.72 0.22 3.74
C PRO A 34 16.08 -0.64 2.52
N GLY A 35 15.07 -1.18 1.84
CA GLY A 35 15.21 -2.03 0.65
C GLY A 35 15.02 -3.54 0.86
N LEU A 36 14.82 -4.05 2.08
CA LEU A 36 14.48 -5.48 2.30
C LEU A 36 12.97 -5.75 2.27
N LEU A 37 12.16 -4.69 2.38
CA LEU A 37 10.72 -4.70 2.15
C LEU A 37 10.43 -4.31 0.69
N ASP A 38 11.20 -4.86 -0.24
CA ASP A 38 10.72 -4.97 -1.61
C ASP A 38 9.39 -5.71 -1.49
N VAL A 39 8.32 -5.01 -1.86
CA VAL A 39 6.91 -5.39 -1.72
C VAL A 39 6.59 -6.85 -2.11
N GLU A 40 7.46 -7.49 -2.91
CA GLU A 40 7.46 -8.91 -3.23
C GLU A 40 7.63 -9.87 -2.03
N ILE A 41 8.49 -9.58 -1.05
CA ILE A 41 8.71 -10.50 0.08
C ILE A 41 7.58 -10.39 1.12
N ALA A 42 7.08 -9.17 1.36
CA ALA A 42 5.91 -8.95 2.20
C ALA A 42 4.64 -9.60 1.62
N ALA A 43 4.51 -9.59 0.29
CA ALA A 43 3.45 -10.31 -0.42
C ALA A 43 3.50 -11.83 -0.18
N LYS A 44 4.71 -12.39 -0.12
CA LYS A 44 4.92 -13.82 0.12
C LYS A 44 4.54 -14.24 1.55
N VAL A 45 4.72 -13.37 2.54
CA VAL A 45 4.33 -13.61 3.95
C VAL A 45 2.82 -13.46 4.16
N MET A 46 2.16 -12.57 3.40
CA MET A 46 0.71 -12.37 3.49
C MET A 46 -0.11 -13.31 2.59
N ASN A 47 0.52 -14.20 1.82
CA ASN A 47 -0.11 -15.06 0.80
C ASN A 47 -1.04 -14.25 -0.15
N ALA A 48 -0.71 -12.99 -0.37
CA ALA A 48 -1.44 -12.04 -1.20
C ALA A 48 -0.42 -11.09 -1.83
N ASP A 49 -0.51 -10.85 -3.14
CA ASP A 49 0.33 -9.86 -3.78
C ASP A 49 0.11 -8.47 -3.17
N ALA A 50 1.16 -7.63 -3.20
CA ALA A 50 1.15 -6.32 -2.58
C ALA A 50 0.01 -5.43 -3.12
N TRP A 51 -0.40 -5.66 -4.38
CA TRP A 51 -1.51 -4.96 -5.00
C TRP A 51 -2.86 -5.36 -4.39
N ASN A 52 -3.09 -6.66 -4.16
CA ASN A 52 -4.29 -7.17 -3.47
C ASN A 52 -4.35 -6.73 -2.01
N ALA A 53 -3.23 -6.68 -1.30
CA ALA A 53 -3.17 -6.13 0.06
C ALA A 53 -3.53 -4.62 0.09
N GLY A 54 -2.99 -3.84 -0.85
CA GLY A 54 -3.37 -2.44 -1.04
C GLY A 54 -4.84 -2.26 -1.42
N GLY A 55 -5.36 -3.14 -2.29
CA GLY A 55 -6.76 -3.18 -2.68
C GLY A 55 -7.70 -3.47 -1.52
N ALA A 56 -7.33 -4.39 -0.63
CA ALA A 56 -8.10 -4.68 0.58
C ALA A 56 -8.18 -3.45 1.50
N LEU A 57 -7.07 -2.73 1.68
CA LEU A 57 -7.06 -1.49 2.47
C LEU A 57 -7.95 -0.40 1.83
N MET A 58 -7.81 -0.15 0.53
CA MET A 58 -8.63 0.83 -0.19
C MET A 58 -10.13 0.49 -0.12
N ARG A 59 -10.48 -0.79 -0.31
CA ARG A 59 -11.86 -1.28 -0.18
C ARG A 59 -12.41 -1.10 1.23
N SER A 60 -11.58 -1.32 2.25
CA SER A 60 -11.97 -1.13 3.65
C SER A 60 -12.21 0.33 4.00
N ALA A 61 -11.40 1.25 3.44
CA ALA A 61 -11.51 2.68 3.66
C ALA A 61 -12.73 3.29 2.93
N SER A 62 -12.99 2.86 1.69
CA SER A 62 -14.17 3.28 0.93
C SER A 62 -14.60 2.20 -0.08
N PRO A 63 -15.66 1.44 0.21
CA PRO A 63 -16.17 0.43 -0.72
C PRO A 63 -16.65 1.03 -2.05
N LEU A 64 -17.27 2.22 -2.01
CA LEU A 64 -17.72 2.93 -3.21
C LEU A 64 -16.52 3.44 -4.03
N GLY A 65 -15.53 4.05 -3.38
CA GLY A 65 -14.32 4.53 -4.07
C GLY A 65 -13.55 3.39 -4.74
N TRP A 66 -13.44 2.24 -4.06
CA TRP A 66 -12.82 1.05 -4.62
C TRP A 66 -13.57 0.51 -5.85
N ARG A 67 -14.91 0.45 -5.81
CA ARG A 67 -15.70 0.02 -6.98
C ARG A 67 -15.47 0.93 -8.19
N ASN A 68 -15.55 2.24 -8.00
CA ASN A 68 -15.33 3.20 -9.08
C ASN A 68 -13.92 3.08 -9.69
N LEU A 69 -12.90 2.83 -8.85
CA LEU A 69 -11.53 2.62 -9.31
C LEU A 69 -11.40 1.35 -10.17
N VAL A 70 -11.98 0.24 -9.70
CA VAL A 70 -11.98 -1.03 -10.45
C VAL A 70 -12.75 -0.92 -11.76
N GLU A 71 -13.93 -0.29 -11.75
CA GLU A 71 -14.73 -0.05 -12.95
C GLU A 71 -13.98 0.80 -13.98
N GLY A 72 -13.35 1.90 -13.54
CA GLY A 72 -12.49 2.71 -14.40
C GLY A 72 -11.29 1.93 -14.94
N GLY A 73 -10.64 1.12 -14.11
CA GLY A 73 -9.55 0.24 -14.52
C GLY A 73 -9.96 -0.77 -15.58
N ASN A 74 -11.10 -1.43 -15.41
CA ASN A 74 -11.64 -2.39 -16.37
C ASN A 74 -11.97 -1.72 -17.72
N LEU A 75 -12.51 -0.49 -17.69
CA LEU A 75 -12.77 0.28 -18.91
C LEU A 75 -11.48 0.65 -19.64
N LEU A 76 -10.43 1.05 -18.92
CA LEU A 76 -9.12 1.34 -19.50
C LEU A 76 -8.47 0.07 -20.08
N GLN A 77 -8.61 -1.07 -19.40
CA GLN A 77 -8.05 -2.34 -19.85
C GLN A 77 -8.73 -2.83 -21.13
N GLY A 78 -10.07 -2.72 -21.21
CA GLY A 78 -10.81 -3.05 -22.43
C GLY A 78 -10.53 -2.13 -23.62
N ASN A 79 -9.92 -0.95 -23.38
CA ASN A 79 -9.57 0.05 -24.40
C ASN A 79 -8.06 0.33 -24.43
N GLN A 80 -7.24 -0.62 -24.01
CA GLN A 80 -5.81 -0.38 -23.78
C GLN A 80 -5.09 0.10 -25.05
N ALA A 81 -5.45 -0.46 -26.22
CA ALA A 81 -4.82 -0.12 -27.50
C ALA A 81 -5.21 1.29 -27.96
N GLU A 82 -6.51 1.61 -27.90
CA GLU A 82 -7.08 2.90 -28.29
C GLU A 82 -6.52 4.02 -27.40
N ILE A 83 -6.41 3.77 -26.09
CA ILE A 83 -5.89 4.74 -25.13
C ILE A 83 -4.38 4.91 -25.30
N ALA A 84 -3.63 3.85 -25.60
CA ALA A 84 -2.20 3.97 -25.89
C ALA A 84 -1.97 4.84 -27.14
N ALA A 85 -2.67 4.57 -28.25
CA ALA A 85 -2.58 5.38 -29.45
C ALA A 85 -3.01 6.84 -29.22
N CYS A 86 -4.06 7.04 -28.42
CA CYS A 86 -4.53 8.37 -28.01
C CYS A 86 -3.46 9.16 -27.24
N ARG A 87 -2.80 8.50 -26.27
CA ARG A 87 -1.71 9.10 -25.48
C ARG A 87 -0.52 9.44 -26.37
N ASP A 88 -0.17 8.57 -27.31
CA ASP A 88 0.90 8.82 -28.26
C ASP A 88 0.58 10.01 -29.17
N ALA A 89 -0.66 10.12 -29.66
CA ALA A 89 -1.10 11.25 -30.45
C ALA A 89 -1.08 12.55 -29.64
N ALA A 90 -1.51 12.52 -28.38
CA ALA A 90 -1.44 13.67 -27.48
C ALA A 90 0.00 14.11 -27.22
N ALA A 91 0.91 13.14 -27.00
CA ALA A 91 2.33 13.41 -26.81
C ALA A 91 2.99 14.02 -28.06
N ARG A 92 2.65 13.52 -29.26
CA ARG A 92 3.18 14.03 -30.54
C ARG A 92 2.67 15.43 -30.87
N THR A 93 1.38 15.68 -30.66
CA THR A 93 0.73 16.95 -31.01
C THR A 93 0.87 18.01 -29.93
N LYS A 94 1.21 17.61 -28.69
CA LYS A 94 1.24 18.45 -27.49
C LYS A 94 -0.09 19.18 -27.25
N LYS A 95 -1.20 18.53 -27.63
CA LYS A 95 -2.57 19.05 -27.49
C LYS A 95 -3.47 17.96 -26.96
N ASP A 96 -4.50 18.37 -26.23
CA ASP A 96 -5.54 17.47 -25.76
C ASP A 96 -6.18 16.73 -26.93
N GLN A 97 -6.26 15.40 -26.83
CA GLN A 97 -6.89 14.54 -27.81
C GLN A 97 -8.23 14.05 -27.30
N ARG A 98 -9.25 14.11 -28.15
CA ARG A 98 -10.52 13.43 -27.91
C ARG A 98 -10.47 12.07 -28.58
N CYS A 99 -10.69 11.03 -27.80
CA CYS A 99 -10.60 9.65 -28.25
C CYS A 99 -11.87 8.91 -27.90
N THR A 100 -12.35 8.10 -28.83
CA THR A 100 -13.53 7.26 -28.62
C THR A 100 -13.11 6.02 -27.85
N ILE A 101 -13.84 5.72 -26.79
CA ILE A 101 -13.70 4.47 -26.05
C ILE A 101 -14.94 3.60 -26.28
N THR A 102 -14.72 2.30 -26.29
CA THR A 102 -15.77 1.29 -26.32
C THR A 102 -16.21 1.00 -24.90
N VAL A 103 -17.48 1.30 -24.60
CA VAL A 103 -18.11 0.93 -23.34
C VAL A 103 -18.89 -0.36 -23.60
N PRO A 104 -18.58 -1.48 -22.92
CA PRO A 104 -19.29 -2.72 -23.13
C PRO A 104 -20.75 -2.59 -22.71
N ALA A 105 -21.65 -3.21 -23.48
CA ALA A 105 -23.06 -3.29 -23.11
C ALA A 105 -23.22 -4.20 -21.88
N PRO A 106 -24.13 -3.87 -20.94
CA PRO A 106 -24.39 -4.74 -19.80
C PRO A 106 -24.94 -6.08 -20.28
N GLY A 107 -24.17 -7.17 -20.12
CA GLY A 107 -24.60 -8.55 -20.38
C GLY A 107 -23.84 -9.34 -21.45
N GLN A 108 -22.67 -8.87 -21.90
CA GLN A 108 -21.72 -9.68 -22.69
C GLN A 108 -20.51 -10.09 -21.85
#